data_AF-A0A961QSL2-F1
#
_entry.id   AF-A0A961QSL2-F1
#
_cell.length_a   1.000
_cell.length_b   1.000
_cell.length_c   1.000
_cell.angle_alpha   90.00
_cell.angle_beta   90.00
_cell.angle_gamma   90.00
#
_symmetry.space_group_name_H-M   'P 1'
#
loop_
_entity.id
_entity.type
_entity.pdbx_description
1 polymer ?
#
loop_
_entity_poly.entity_id
_entity_poly.type
_entity_poly.pdbx_seq_one_letter_code
_entity_poly.pdbx_strand_id
1 'polypeptide(L)'
;MSDPVTELPSNGRVTRADLRVAPELAAFVENEALPGTGVDAAAFWKGLAALVRDFGPRNAALLARRDELQAAIDAWHREERGGREAYKAFLAEIGYMLPEGEPFTIETENVDPEIALVPGPQLVVPITNARFALNAANARWGSLYDCLYGTDAMGSEPPSGAYDRGRGARVVARARVFLDEAFPLAGTSHADARRYHVRGGELLVDDMPLVEPEKFIGYRGHPRAPESVLLRNHGLHVELVFDRTHLIGSRDQAGLADVRLESAMSAIMDLEDSVACVDAEDKVGAYRNWLGLMKGDLVETFQKGGAQVIRRLNPDLTFTAPEGGEVTVKGRALLLVRNVGHLMTNPAILDADGGEVFEGLMDAMVTVLIAMHDLRKTKGPRNSVTGSVYVVK
;
A
#
# COMPACT_ATOMS: atom_id res chain seq x y z
N MET A 1 48.49 16.66 -14.38
CA MET A 1 47.90 16.28 -15.67
C MET A 1 46.55 15.73 -15.33
N SER A 2 45.52 16.53 -15.55
CA SER A 2 44.12 16.20 -15.33
C SER A 2 43.70 15.16 -16.36
N ASP A 3 43.23 14.02 -15.88
CA ASP A 3 42.56 13.02 -16.72
C ASP A 3 41.35 13.67 -17.41
N PRO A 4 41.12 13.36 -18.69
CA PRO A 4 39.99 13.93 -19.42
C PRO A 4 38.71 13.32 -18.84
N VAL A 5 37.82 14.21 -18.40
CA VAL A 5 36.41 13.90 -18.17
C VAL A 5 35.89 13.26 -19.45
N THR A 6 35.63 11.96 -19.42
CA THR A 6 34.86 11.27 -20.44
C THR A 6 33.48 11.91 -20.48
N GLU A 7 33.20 12.67 -21.54
CA GLU A 7 31.85 13.05 -21.92
C GLU A 7 31.00 11.77 -22.02
N LEU A 8 29.92 11.71 -21.23
CA LEU A 8 28.86 10.72 -21.41
C LEU A 8 28.25 10.90 -22.81
N PRO A 9 28.02 9.83 -23.58
CA PRO A 9 27.53 9.95 -24.94
C PRO A 9 26.11 10.53 -24.95
N SER A 10 25.92 11.65 -25.63
CA SER A 10 24.60 12.14 -25.98
C SER A 10 24.00 11.29 -27.13
N ASN A 11 22.75 10.85 -26.95
CA ASN A 11 21.77 10.43 -27.98
C ASN A 11 21.78 9.01 -28.57
N GLY A 12 21.81 7.96 -27.74
CA GLY A 12 21.57 6.56 -28.16
C GLY A 12 20.11 6.05 -28.03
N ARG A 13 19.07 6.89 -28.18
CA ARG A 13 17.66 6.46 -28.02
C ARG A 13 17.24 5.44 -29.07
N VAL A 14 16.35 4.53 -28.70
CA VAL A 14 15.78 3.53 -29.61
C VAL A 14 14.41 4.00 -30.12
N THR A 15 14.15 3.78 -31.41
CA THR A 15 12.84 4.06 -31.99
C THR A 15 11.86 2.93 -31.66
N ARG A 16 10.68 3.30 -31.17
CA ARG A 16 9.54 2.39 -30.94
C ARG A 16 8.27 3.09 -31.40
N ALA A 17 7.65 2.54 -32.45
CA ALA A 17 6.66 3.28 -33.24
C ALA A 17 7.25 4.63 -33.71
N ASP A 18 6.63 5.74 -33.35
CA ASP A 18 7.08 7.12 -33.61
C ASP A 18 7.74 7.79 -32.39
N LEU A 19 7.97 7.03 -31.30
CA LEU A 19 8.63 7.51 -30.09
C LEU A 19 10.15 7.25 -30.13
N ARG A 20 10.91 8.13 -29.48
CA ARG A 20 12.34 7.93 -29.17
C ARG A 20 12.50 7.66 -27.69
N VAL A 21 12.79 6.40 -27.34
CA VAL A 21 12.77 5.90 -25.96
C VAL A 21 14.20 5.69 -25.45
N ALA A 22 14.45 6.00 -24.19
CA ALA A 22 15.69 5.65 -23.49
C ALA A 22 15.92 4.12 -23.54
N PRO A 23 17.11 3.63 -23.96
CA PRO A 23 17.34 2.19 -24.15
C PRO A 23 17.03 1.33 -22.93
N GLU A 24 17.35 1.81 -21.73
CA GLU A 24 17.11 1.16 -20.45
C GLU A 24 15.62 1.00 -20.15
N LEU A 25 14.79 2.00 -20.47
CA LEU A 25 13.34 1.93 -20.33
C LEU A 25 12.75 0.97 -21.35
N ALA A 26 13.20 1.04 -22.61
CA ALA A 26 12.75 0.11 -23.65
C ALA A 26 13.10 -1.34 -23.30
N ALA A 27 14.33 -1.58 -22.84
CA ALA A 27 14.80 -2.90 -22.42
C ALA A 27 14.03 -3.42 -21.20
N PHE A 28 13.76 -2.58 -20.19
CA PHE A 28 12.93 -2.95 -19.05
C PHE A 28 11.52 -3.36 -19.48
N VAL A 29 10.86 -2.54 -20.30
CA VAL A 29 9.50 -2.81 -20.76
C VAL A 29 9.44 -4.13 -21.54
N GLU A 30 10.36 -4.34 -22.48
CA GLU A 30 10.35 -5.50 -23.39
C GLU A 30 10.80 -6.80 -22.73
N ASN A 31 11.81 -6.75 -21.87
CA ASN A 31 12.44 -7.94 -21.32
C ASN A 31 11.95 -8.29 -19.91
N GLU A 32 11.40 -7.33 -19.16
CA GLU A 32 10.96 -7.53 -17.78
C GLU A 32 9.43 -7.36 -17.61
N ALA A 33 8.86 -6.25 -18.10
CA ALA A 33 7.46 -5.91 -17.81
C ALA A 33 6.44 -6.61 -18.73
N LEU A 34 6.66 -6.67 -20.05
CA LEU A 34 5.75 -7.30 -21.00
C LEU A 34 5.63 -8.84 -20.87
N PRO A 35 6.73 -9.60 -20.66
CA PRO A 35 6.65 -11.06 -20.62
C PRO A 35 5.66 -11.56 -19.56
N GLY A 36 4.68 -12.38 -19.97
CA GLY A 36 3.62 -12.90 -19.08
C GLY A 36 2.33 -12.09 -19.05
N THR A 37 2.34 -10.84 -19.55
CA THR A 37 1.14 -9.98 -19.63
C THR A 37 0.25 -10.28 -20.83
N GLY A 38 0.71 -11.09 -21.78
CA GLY A 38 0.03 -11.38 -23.04
C GLY A 38 -0.17 -10.18 -23.97
N VAL A 39 0.48 -9.05 -23.68
CA VAL A 39 0.51 -7.87 -24.54
C VAL A 39 1.74 -7.96 -25.44
N ASP A 40 1.55 -7.77 -26.75
CA ASP A 40 2.64 -7.70 -27.72
C ASP A 40 3.40 -6.37 -27.60
N ALA A 41 4.73 -6.40 -27.79
CA ALA A 41 5.57 -5.22 -27.66
C ALA A 41 5.22 -4.13 -28.70
N ALA A 42 4.97 -4.50 -29.96
CA ALA A 42 4.60 -3.53 -30.98
C ALA A 42 3.22 -2.92 -30.69
N ALA A 43 2.28 -3.72 -30.19
CA ALA A 43 0.98 -3.24 -29.75
C ALA A 43 1.09 -2.26 -28.57
N PHE A 44 1.93 -2.56 -27.57
CA PHE A 44 2.19 -1.68 -26.43
C PHE A 44 2.74 -0.32 -26.88
N TRP A 45 3.83 -0.32 -27.65
CA TRP A 45 4.48 0.92 -28.08
C TRP A 45 3.59 1.76 -29.00
N LYS A 46 2.82 1.12 -29.90
CA LYS A 46 1.84 1.81 -30.73
C LYS A 46 0.71 2.42 -29.90
N GLY A 47 0.27 1.73 -28.84
CA GLY A 47 -0.72 2.23 -27.90
C GLY A 47 -0.22 3.47 -27.14
N LEU A 48 1.01 3.41 -26.61
CA LEU A 48 1.63 4.55 -25.93
C LEU A 48 1.81 5.74 -26.87
N ALA A 49 2.32 5.52 -28.07
CA ALA A 49 2.43 6.53 -29.11
C ALA A 49 1.10 7.24 -29.41
N ALA A 50 0.03 6.46 -29.57
CA ALA A 50 -1.30 7.01 -29.78
C ALA A 50 -1.79 7.85 -28.59
N LEU A 51 -1.60 7.36 -27.37
CA LEU A 51 -1.98 8.05 -26.16
C LEU A 51 -1.23 9.38 -26.01
N VAL A 52 0.08 9.41 -26.29
CA VAL A 52 0.90 10.62 -26.28
C VAL A 52 0.41 11.64 -27.31
N ARG A 53 0.19 11.20 -28.56
CA ARG A 53 -0.28 12.08 -29.63
C ARG A 53 -1.66 12.66 -29.33
N ASP A 54 -2.58 11.84 -28.83
CA ASP A 54 -3.98 12.23 -28.68
C ASP A 54 -4.20 13.06 -27.40
N PHE A 55 -3.46 12.79 -26.30
CA PHE A 55 -3.65 13.46 -25.01
C PHE A 55 -2.54 14.45 -24.62
N GLY A 56 -1.36 14.41 -25.25
CA GLY A 56 -0.27 15.36 -25.00
C GLY A 56 -0.70 16.82 -25.19
N PRO A 57 -1.24 17.20 -26.36
CA PRO A 57 -1.73 18.57 -26.60
C PRO A 57 -2.85 18.98 -25.64
N ARG A 58 -3.74 18.05 -25.28
CA ARG A 58 -4.80 18.31 -24.30
C ARG A 58 -4.25 18.57 -22.91
N ASN A 59 -3.23 17.81 -22.49
CA ASN A 59 -2.59 18.01 -21.19
C ASN A 59 -1.87 19.36 -21.13
N ALA A 60 -1.14 19.74 -22.19
CA ALA A 60 -0.54 21.07 -22.29
C ALA A 60 -1.58 22.19 -22.20
N ALA A 61 -2.73 22.05 -22.86
CA ALA A 61 -3.83 23.02 -22.77
C ALA A 61 -4.42 23.12 -21.36
N LEU A 62 -4.52 22.00 -20.62
CA LEU A 62 -4.96 22.01 -19.22
C LEU A 62 -3.97 22.76 -18.31
N LEU A 63 -2.67 22.66 -18.58
CA LEU A 63 -1.65 23.42 -17.83
C LEU A 63 -1.70 24.91 -18.16
N ALA A 64 -1.80 25.27 -19.44
CA ALA A 64 -1.99 26.67 -19.86
C ALA A 64 -3.23 27.29 -19.20
N ARG A 65 -4.31 26.50 -19.06
CA ARG A 65 -5.51 26.94 -18.36
C ARG A 65 -5.29 27.22 -16.87
N ARG A 66 -4.41 26.47 -16.20
CA ARG A 66 -4.02 26.76 -14.80
C ARG A 66 -3.29 28.09 -14.71
N ASP A 67 -2.36 28.35 -15.63
CA ASP A 67 -1.59 29.60 -15.67
C ASP A 67 -2.50 30.81 -15.93
N GLU A 68 -3.44 30.70 -16.87
CA GLU A 68 -4.44 31.73 -17.15
C GLU A 68 -5.29 32.06 -15.92
N LEU A 69 -5.79 31.04 -15.23
CA LEU A 69 -6.61 31.20 -14.02
C LEU A 69 -5.81 31.87 -12.91
N GLN A 70 -4.58 31.43 -12.67
CA GLN A 70 -3.72 32.02 -11.64
C GLN A 70 -3.36 33.47 -11.98
N ALA A 71 -3.03 33.77 -13.23
CA ALA A 71 -2.72 35.14 -13.67
C ALA A 71 -3.92 36.09 -13.50
N ALA A 72 -5.14 35.61 -13.78
CA ALA A 72 -6.35 36.39 -13.54
C ALA A 72 -6.57 36.67 -12.05
N ILE A 73 -6.38 35.66 -11.18
CA ILE A 73 -6.52 35.80 -9.72
C ILE A 73 -5.48 36.80 -9.18
N ASP A 74 -4.23 36.67 -9.62
CA ASP A 74 -3.15 37.60 -9.30
C ASP A 74 -3.49 39.04 -9.67
N ALA A 75 -3.99 39.26 -10.89
CA ALA A 75 -4.38 40.59 -11.37
C ALA A 75 -5.53 41.17 -10.54
N TRP A 76 -6.53 40.36 -10.22
CA TRP A 76 -7.68 40.77 -9.42
C TRP A 76 -7.26 41.28 -8.03
N HIS A 77 -6.32 40.59 -7.38
CA HIS A 77 -5.82 41.00 -6.06
C HIS A 77 -4.94 42.26 -6.11
N ARG A 78 -4.12 42.45 -7.15
CA ARG A 78 -3.29 43.67 -7.32
C ARG A 78 -4.13 44.93 -7.50
N GLU A 79 -5.34 44.80 -8.04
CA GLU A 79 -6.26 45.92 -8.28
C GLU A 79 -7.20 46.21 -7.09
N GLU A 80 -7.01 45.56 -5.93
CA GLU A 80 -7.77 45.71 -4.67
C GLU A 80 -9.32 45.70 -4.85
N ARG A 81 -9.84 44.71 -5.59
CA ARG A 81 -11.25 44.67 -5.99
C ARG A 81 -12.21 44.13 -4.91
N GLY A 82 -12.44 44.90 -3.85
CA GLY A 82 -13.61 44.73 -2.98
C GLY A 82 -13.60 43.48 -2.08
N GLY A 83 -14.79 43.10 -1.57
CA GLY A 83 -14.96 42.06 -0.53
C GLY A 83 -15.30 40.66 -1.07
N ARG A 84 -15.55 39.72 -0.15
CA ARG A 84 -15.78 38.28 -0.43
C ARG A 84 -16.77 37.98 -1.56
N GLU A 85 -17.90 38.68 -1.62
CA GLU A 85 -18.94 38.42 -2.64
C GLU A 85 -18.48 38.82 -4.04
N ALA A 86 -17.71 39.91 -4.17
CA ALA A 86 -17.09 40.31 -5.43
C ALA A 86 -16.04 39.29 -5.89
N TYR A 87 -15.27 38.74 -4.94
CA TYR A 87 -14.29 37.68 -5.24
C TYR A 87 -14.97 36.40 -5.75
N LYS A 88 -16.06 35.96 -5.11
CA LYS A 88 -16.84 34.80 -5.57
C LYS A 88 -17.41 35.00 -6.97
N ALA A 89 -17.99 36.17 -7.24
CA ALA A 89 -18.51 36.51 -8.56
C ALA A 89 -17.41 36.48 -9.62
N PHE A 90 -16.23 37.03 -9.31
CA PHE A 90 -15.05 36.98 -10.18
C PHE A 90 -14.59 35.54 -10.46
N LEU A 91 -14.48 34.68 -9.43
CA LEU A 91 -14.09 33.28 -9.63
C LEU A 91 -15.08 32.51 -10.52
N ALA A 92 -16.37 32.81 -10.42
CA ALA A 92 -17.38 32.25 -11.31
C ALA A 92 -17.25 32.80 -12.75
N GLU A 93 -17.04 34.12 -12.90
CA GLU A 93 -16.87 34.80 -14.18
C GLU A 93 -15.69 34.24 -15.00
N ILE A 94 -14.54 34.02 -14.35
CA ILE A 94 -13.37 33.44 -15.03
C ILE A 94 -13.48 31.92 -15.23
N GLY A 95 -14.54 31.27 -14.77
CA GLY A 95 -14.74 29.83 -14.87
C GLY A 95 -13.88 28.99 -13.93
N TYR A 96 -13.42 29.55 -12.82
CA TYR A 96 -12.74 28.81 -11.74
C TYR A 96 -13.76 28.08 -10.87
N MET A 97 -14.81 28.78 -10.43
CA MET A 97 -15.90 28.22 -9.64
C MET A 97 -17.07 27.87 -10.56
N LEU A 98 -17.20 26.59 -10.89
CA LEU A 98 -18.29 26.08 -11.71
C LEU A 98 -19.57 25.88 -10.88
N PRO A 99 -20.75 25.92 -11.52
CA PRO A 99 -21.99 25.54 -10.84
C PRO A 99 -21.93 24.09 -10.37
N GLU A 100 -22.55 23.81 -9.23
CA GLU A 100 -22.74 22.44 -8.74
C GLU A 100 -23.60 21.66 -9.75
N GLY A 101 -23.20 20.41 -10.03
CA GLY A 101 -23.95 19.51 -10.90
C GLY A 101 -25.15 18.90 -10.19
N GLU A 102 -26.01 18.22 -10.94
CA GLU A 102 -27.15 17.49 -10.36
C GLU A 102 -26.68 16.37 -9.41
N PRO A 103 -27.45 16.07 -8.34
CA PRO A 103 -27.16 14.93 -7.49
C PRO A 103 -27.07 13.62 -8.28
N PHE A 104 -26.05 12.82 -7.99
CA PHE A 104 -25.85 11.50 -8.60
C PHE A 104 -25.29 10.50 -7.58
N THR A 105 -25.26 9.22 -7.95
CA THR A 105 -24.61 8.15 -7.18
C THR A 105 -23.49 7.55 -8.03
N ILE A 106 -22.33 7.28 -7.44
CA ILE A 106 -21.22 6.64 -8.15
C ILE A 106 -21.59 5.21 -8.59
N GLU A 107 -21.10 4.80 -9.76
CA GLU A 107 -21.40 3.48 -10.37
C GLU A 107 -20.18 2.54 -10.35
N THR A 108 -19.16 2.85 -9.54
CA THR A 108 -17.91 2.08 -9.51
C THR A 108 -18.13 0.68 -8.94
N GLU A 109 -17.84 -0.34 -9.74
CA GLU A 109 -17.96 -1.75 -9.36
C GLU A 109 -16.60 -2.44 -9.20
N ASN A 110 -16.61 -3.71 -8.78
CA ASN A 110 -15.41 -4.56 -8.67
C ASN A 110 -14.33 -3.97 -7.75
N VAL A 111 -14.75 -3.36 -6.64
CA VAL A 111 -13.85 -2.77 -5.65
C VAL A 111 -13.58 -3.79 -4.53
N ASP A 112 -12.29 -4.06 -4.25
CA ASP A 112 -11.84 -4.91 -3.16
C ASP A 112 -12.39 -4.41 -1.80
N PRO A 113 -12.71 -5.32 -0.86
CA PRO A 113 -13.36 -4.98 0.41
C PRO A 113 -12.54 -4.03 1.28
N GLU A 114 -11.21 -4.02 1.13
CA GLU A 114 -10.31 -3.10 1.83
C GLU A 114 -10.54 -1.62 1.50
N ILE A 115 -11.20 -1.32 0.38
CA ILE A 115 -11.61 0.05 0.00
C ILE A 115 -13.12 0.22 0.17
N ALA A 116 -13.91 -0.77 -0.24
CA ALA A 116 -15.37 -0.62 -0.32
C ALA A 116 -16.11 -0.82 1.01
N LEU A 117 -15.59 -1.68 1.90
CA LEU A 117 -16.37 -2.24 3.02
C LEU A 117 -15.69 -2.12 4.38
N VAL A 118 -14.36 -2.14 4.44
CA VAL A 118 -13.61 -2.22 5.71
C VAL A 118 -12.88 -0.91 5.98
N PRO A 119 -13.29 -0.13 7.01
CA PRO A 119 -12.54 1.05 7.41
C PRO A 119 -11.23 0.61 8.08
N GLY A 120 -10.11 1.20 7.68
CA GLY A 120 -8.83 0.95 8.32
C GLY A 120 -7.70 1.85 7.83
N PRO A 121 -6.52 1.80 8.47
CA PRO A 121 -5.35 2.57 8.08
C PRO A 121 -4.91 2.36 6.63
N GLN A 122 -4.42 3.43 6.01
CA GLN A 122 -3.74 3.42 4.72
C GLN A 122 -2.31 3.96 4.89
N LEU A 123 -1.32 3.22 4.35
CA LEU A 123 0.07 3.67 4.33
C LEU A 123 0.40 4.35 3.00
N VAL A 124 1.43 5.20 3.00
CA VAL A 124 2.07 5.75 1.80
C VAL A 124 3.56 5.50 1.91
N VAL A 125 4.20 5.03 0.84
CA VAL A 125 5.61 4.63 0.88
C VAL A 125 6.32 4.92 -0.44
N PRO A 126 7.58 5.42 -0.41
CA PRO A 126 8.36 5.63 -1.63
C PRO A 126 8.66 4.31 -2.31
N ILE A 127 8.20 4.16 -3.56
CA ILE A 127 8.38 2.90 -4.31
C ILE A 127 9.85 2.64 -4.66
N THR A 128 10.69 3.68 -4.71
CA THR A 128 12.13 3.56 -5.00
C THR A 128 12.90 2.84 -3.88
N ASN A 129 12.32 2.71 -2.68
CA ASN A 129 12.90 1.95 -1.58
C ASN A 129 12.22 0.59 -1.42
N ALA A 130 12.80 -0.46 -2.02
CA ALA A 130 12.24 -1.82 -1.98
C ALA A 130 12.05 -2.36 -0.55
N ARG A 131 12.95 -2.03 0.39
CA ARG A 131 12.79 -2.40 1.80
C ARG A 131 11.53 -1.79 2.41
N PHE A 132 11.28 -0.51 2.16
CA PHE A 132 10.10 0.17 2.69
C PHE A 132 8.83 -0.32 2.00
N ALA A 133 8.85 -0.49 0.67
CA ALA A 133 7.73 -1.04 -0.09
C ALA A 133 7.31 -2.43 0.42
N LEU A 134 8.28 -3.33 0.67
CA LEU A 134 8.03 -4.64 1.28
C LEU A 134 7.45 -4.53 2.69
N ASN A 135 7.94 -3.58 3.51
CA ASN A 135 7.39 -3.37 4.85
C ASN A 135 5.94 -2.90 4.79
N ALA A 136 5.63 -1.95 3.91
CA ALA A 136 4.28 -1.43 3.76
C ALA A 136 3.31 -2.52 3.25
N ALA A 137 3.72 -3.31 2.26
CA ALA A 137 2.93 -4.44 1.79
C ALA A 137 2.68 -5.47 2.90
N ASN A 138 3.67 -5.73 3.76
CA ASN A 138 3.56 -6.67 4.87
C ASN A 138 2.91 -6.08 6.14
N ALA A 139 2.67 -4.77 6.19
CA ALA A 139 2.14 -4.07 7.36
C ALA A 139 0.64 -4.27 7.56
N ARG A 140 -0.03 -5.08 6.73
CA ARG A 140 -1.40 -5.51 7.02
C ARG A 140 -1.51 -6.20 8.37
N TRP A 141 -0.47 -6.91 8.82
CA TRP A 141 -0.46 -7.56 10.13
C TRP A 141 0.70 -7.02 10.97
N GLY A 142 0.38 -6.25 12.01
CA GLY A 142 1.35 -5.65 12.94
C GLY A 142 1.24 -6.22 14.35
N SER A 143 2.36 -6.38 15.04
CA SER A 143 2.38 -6.74 16.46
C SER A 143 1.97 -5.53 17.32
N LEU A 144 0.87 -5.65 18.07
CA LEU A 144 0.48 -4.63 19.04
C LEU A 144 1.52 -4.53 20.16
N TYR A 145 2.15 -5.65 20.54
CA TYR A 145 3.15 -5.65 21.60
C TYR A 145 4.39 -4.87 21.18
N ASP A 146 4.91 -5.10 19.98
CA ASP A 146 6.05 -4.35 19.46
C ASP A 146 5.71 -2.86 19.32
N CYS A 147 4.52 -2.53 18.81
CA CYS A 147 4.07 -1.14 18.66
C CYS A 147 3.97 -0.42 20.01
N LEU A 148 3.30 -1.01 21.01
CA LEU A 148 3.18 -0.39 22.34
C LEU A 148 4.53 -0.35 23.05
N TYR A 149 5.35 -1.40 22.94
CA TYR A 149 6.64 -1.44 23.61
C TYR A 149 7.62 -0.43 23.02
N GLY A 150 7.76 -0.43 21.69
CA GLY A 150 8.80 0.28 20.94
C GLY A 150 8.52 1.75 20.65
N THR A 151 7.37 2.28 21.07
CA THR A 151 6.99 3.70 20.86
C THR A 151 6.69 4.40 22.18
N ASP A 152 6.43 5.69 22.15
CA ASP A 152 5.98 6.49 23.29
C ASP A 152 4.48 6.32 23.60
N ALA A 153 3.75 5.45 22.89
CA ALA A 153 2.32 5.19 23.11
C ALA A 153 1.99 4.71 24.54
N MET A 154 2.99 4.23 25.28
CA MET A 154 2.89 3.90 26.71
C MET A 154 3.17 5.10 27.64
N GLY A 155 3.12 6.32 27.11
CA GLY A 155 3.37 7.59 27.81
C GLY A 155 4.85 7.93 28.04
N SER A 156 5.76 7.12 27.51
CA SER A 156 7.22 7.31 27.61
C SER A 156 7.95 6.47 26.56
N GLU A 157 9.08 6.97 26.08
CA GLU A 157 10.04 6.23 25.24
C GLU A 157 10.45 4.88 25.87
N PRO A 158 10.75 3.85 25.06
CA PRO A 158 11.31 2.61 25.57
C PRO A 158 12.64 2.85 26.30
N PRO A 159 12.89 2.17 27.44
CA PRO A 159 14.19 2.26 28.10
C PRO A 159 15.28 1.69 27.18
N SER A 160 16.47 2.28 27.27
CA SER A 160 17.64 1.78 26.55
C SER A 160 18.09 0.40 27.08
N GLY A 161 18.70 -0.40 26.22
CA GLY A 161 19.26 -1.70 26.58
C GLY A 161 18.35 -2.89 26.26
N ALA A 162 18.48 -3.96 27.03
CA ALA A 162 17.72 -5.20 26.84
C ALA A 162 16.24 -5.02 27.23
N TYR A 163 15.43 -6.05 26.95
CA TYR A 163 14.00 -6.07 27.27
C TYR A 163 13.73 -5.76 28.75
N ASP A 164 12.96 -4.69 29.00
CA ASP A 164 12.51 -4.26 30.31
C ASP A 164 11.20 -4.97 30.67
N ARG A 165 11.27 -5.76 31.74
CA ARG A 165 10.15 -6.60 32.17
C ARG A 165 8.96 -5.78 32.67
N GLY A 166 9.22 -4.65 33.34
CA GLY A 166 8.17 -3.80 33.88
C GLY A 166 7.32 -3.17 32.77
N ARG A 167 7.97 -2.59 31.77
CA ARG A 167 7.33 -2.07 30.56
C ARG A 167 6.59 -3.17 29.81
N GLY A 168 7.21 -4.32 29.63
CA GLY A 168 6.60 -5.49 29.00
C GLY A 168 5.29 -5.93 29.66
N ALA A 169 5.26 -6.01 31.00
CA ALA A 169 4.05 -6.33 31.74
C ALA A 169 2.94 -5.28 31.54
N ARG A 170 3.29 -3.98 31.49
CA ARG A 170 2.33 -2.92 31.18
C ARG A 170 1.78 -3.00 29.77
N VAL A 171 2.61 -3.39 28.79
CA VAL A 171 2.18 -3.62 27.40
C VAL A 171 1.16 -4.75 27.34
N VAL A 172 1.45 -5.89 27.97
CA VAL A 172 0.51 -7.02 28.06
C VAL A 172 -0.80 -6.57 28.69
N ALA A 173 -0.74 -5.88 29.84
CA ALA A 173 -1.93 -5.38 30.52
C ALA A 173 -2.76 -4.43 29.63
N ARG A 174 -2.11 -3.50 28.92
CA ARG A 174 -2.78 -2.58 27.99
C ARG A 174 -3.46 -3.33 26.84
N ALA A 175 -2.82 -4.36 26.31
CA ALA A 175 -3.42 -5.19 25.28
C ALA A 175 -4.60 -6.01 25.79
N ARG A 176 -4.57 -6.50 27.05
CA ARG A 176 -5.74 -7.18 27.66
C ARG A 176 -6.93 -6.25 27.82
N VAL A 177 -6.71 -4.99 28.21
CA VAL A 177 -7.77 -3.97 28.24
C VAL A 177 -8.39 -3.78 26.85
N PHE A 178 -7.58 -3.69 25.80
CA PHE A 178 -8.07 -3.66 24.43
C PHE A 178 -8.92 -4.89 24.08
N LEU A 179 -8.49 -6.10 24.48
CA LEU A 179 -9.26 -7.31 24.22
C LEU A 179 -10.59 -7.32 24.97
N ASP A 180 -10.65 -6.86 26.22
CA ASP A 180 -11.91 -6.74 26.97
C ASP A 180 -12.87 -5.73 26.33
N GLU A 181 -12.35 -4.64 25.75
CA GLU A 181 -13.16 -3.65 25.04
C GLU A 181 -13.69 -4.17 23.69
N ALA A 182 -12.86 -4.88 22.91
CA ALA A 182 -13.21 -5.31 21.55
C ALA A 182 -13.89 -6.68 21.49
N PHE A 183 -13.55 -7.59 22.41
CA PHE A 183 -13.94 -8.99 22.44
C PHE A 183 -14.38 -9.42 23.85
N PRO A 184 -15.33 -8.72 24.49
CA PRO A 184 -15.68 -8.97 25.89
C PRO A 184 -16.05 -10.43 26.15
N LEU A 185 -15.63 -10.95 27.29
CA LEU A 185 -15.95 -12.30 27.76
C LEU A 185 -17.13 -12.25 28.73
N ALA A 186 -17.99 -13.27 28.68
CA ALA A 186 -19.07 -13.39 29.64
C ALA A 186 -18.49 -13.74 31.02
N GLY A 187 -18.57 -12.82 32.00
CA GLY A 187 -18.27 -13.13 33.41
C GLY A 187 -16.79 -13.33 33.76
N THR A 188 -15.85 -12.97 32.88
CA THR A 188 -14.41 -12.93 33.16
C THR A 188 -13.74 -11.82 32.35
N SER A 189 -12.44 -11.59 32.56
CA SER A 189 -11.61 -10.66 31.80
C SER A 189 -10.47 -11.41 31.10
N HIS A 190 -10.07 -10.93 29.93
CA HIS A 190 -8.87 -11.39 29.24
C HIS A 190 -7.60 -11.22 30.09
N ALA A 191 -7.58 -10.30 31.06
CA ALA A 191 -6.48 -10.08 31.99
C ALA A 191 -6.26 -11.24 32.97
N ASP A 192 -7.34 -11.95 33.33
CA ASP A 192 -7.30 -13.09 34.27
C ASP A 192 -7.26 -14.45 33.57
N ALA A 193 -7.33 -14.45 32.23
CA ALA A 193 -7.43 -15.65 31.41
C ALA A 193 -6.22 -16.59 31.58
N ARG A 194 -6.50 -17.89 31.81
CA ARG A 194 -5.49 -18.95 31.94
C ARG A 194 -5.51 -19.95 30.79
N ARG A 195 -6.65 -20.10 30.11
CA ARG A 195 -6.82 -21.06 29.01
C ARG A 195 -7.76 -20.52 27.95
N TYR A 196 -7.28 -20.52 26.71
CA TYR A 196 -8.08 -20.36 25.50
C TYR A 196 -8.21 -21.74 24.87
N HIS A 197 -9.43 -22.12 24.48
CA HIS A 197 -9.66 -23.38 23.78
C HIS A 197 -10.94 -23.31 22.94
N VAL A 198 -11.02 -24.17 21.93
CA VAL A 198 -12.17 -24.28 21.03
C VAL A 198 -12.92 -25.57 21.37
N ARG A 199 -14.23 -25.48 21.59
CA ARG A 199 -15.11 -26.62 21.88
C ARG A 199 -16.46 -26.41 21.21
N GLY A 200 -16.89 -27.37 20.39
CA GLY A 200 -18.19 -27.30 19.71
C GLY A 200 -18.32 -26.09 18.79
N GLY A 201 -17.24 -25.69 18.12
CA GLY A 201 -17.21 -24.51 17.25
C GLY A 201 -17.03 -23.17 17.98
N GLU A 202 -17.08 -23.14 19.30
CA GLU A 202 -16.98 -21.88 20.05
C GLU A 202 -15.60 -21.70 20.68
N LEU A 203 -15.12 -20.45 20.70
CA LEU A 203 -13.97 -20.07 21.53
C LEU A 203 -14.41 -19.89 22.98
N LEU A 204 -13.73 -20.58 23.89
CA LEU A 204 -13.94 -20.51 25.33
C LEU A 204 -12.66 -20.08 26.05
N VAL A 205 -12.81 -19.11 26.94
CA VAL A 205 -11.74 -18.58 27.79
C VAL A 205 -12.09 -18.91 29.24
N ASP A 206 -11.31 -19.81 29.85
CA ASP A 206 -11.61 -20.40 31.16
C ASP A 206 -13.06 -20.91 31.28
N ASP A 207 -13.51 -21.59 30.23
CA ASP A 207 -14.87 -22.14 30.07
C ASP A 207 -15.99 -21.10 29.91
N MET A 208 -15.66 -19.80 29.83
CA MET A 208 -16.59 -18.74 29.52
C MET A 208 -16.54 -18.36 28.03
N PRO A 209 -17.69 -18.09 27.38
CA PRO A 209 -17.72 -17.67 25.98
C PRO A 209 -17.40 -16.18 25.81
N LEU A 210 -17.13 -15.78 24.57
CA LEU A 210 -17.28 -14.38 24.15
C LEU A 210 -18.74 -13.94 24.34
N VAL A 211 -18.95 -12.67 24.68
CA VAL A 211 -20.30 -12.07 24.71
C VAL A 211 -20.93 -12.09 23.31
N GLU A 212 -20.11 -11.94 22.28
CA GLU A 212 -20.49 -12.04 20.85
C GLU A 212 -19.70 -13.20 20.21
N PRO A 213 -20.20 -14.45 20.26
CA PRO A 213 -19.49 -15.63 19.79
C PRO A 213 -19.04 -15.56 18.32
N GLU A 214 -19.80 -14.87 17.48
CA GLU A 214 -19.53 -14.67 16.05
C GLU A 214 -18.25 -13.84 15.77
N LYS A 215 -17.69 -13.17 16.79
CA LYS A 215 -16.39 -12.52 16.68
C LYS A 215 -15.25 -13.53 16.59
N PHE A 216 -15.46 -14.80 16.93
CA PHE A 216 -14.51 -15.88 16.68
C PHE A 216 -14.57 -16.35 15.23
N ILE A 217 -13.44 -16.22 14.52
CA ILE A 217 -13.35 -16.51 13.07
C ILE A 217 -12.59 -17.82 12.80
N GLY A 218 -11.68 -18.23 13.67
CA GLY A 218 -10.95 -19.48 13.49
C GLY A 218 -9.71 -19.60 14.37
N TYR A 219 -8.97 -20.69 14.21
CA TYR A 219 -7.80 -21.00 15.02
C TYR A 219 -6.73 -21.79 14.26
N ARG A 220 -5.52 -21.86 14.81
CA ARG A 220 -4.44 -22.77 14.36
C ARG A 220 -4.02 -23.71 15.47
N GLY A 221 -3.42 -24.83 15.09
CA GLY A 221 -2.98 -25.86 16.02
C GLY A 221 -4.14 -26.67 16.58
N HIS A 222 -3.95 -27.26 17.75
CA HIS A 222 -4.93 -28.16 18.35
C HIS A 222 -6.04 -27.37 19.08
N PRO A 223 -7.34 -27.66 18.90
CA PRO A 223 -8.43 -26.85 19.47
C PRO A 223 -8.40 -26.74 21.00
N ARG A 224 -7.90 -27.76 21.71
CA ARG A 224 -7.77 -27.71 23.19
C ARG A 224 -6.64 -26.80 23.70
N ALA A 225 -5.71 -26.41 22.84
CA ALA A 225 -4.57 -25.57 23.14
C ALA A 225 -4.08 -24.95 21.82
N PRO A 226 -4.82 -23.97 21.27
CA PRO A 226 -4.53 -23.43 19.95
C PRO A 226 -3.21 -22.66 19.96
N GLU A 227 -2.49 -22.72 18.85
CA GLU A 227 -1.29 -21.92 18.61
C GLU A 227 -1.65 -20.47 18.29
N SER A 228 -2.77 -20.26 17.60
CA SER A 228 -3.35 -18.93 17.45
C SER A 228 -4.87 -18.97 17.32
N VAL A 229 -5.49 -17.85 17.66
CA VAL A 229 -6.94 -17.62 17.56
C VAL A 229 -7.16 -16.34 16.76
N LEU A 230 -8.03 -16.42 15.74
CA LEU A 230 -8.43 -15.31 14.90
C LEU A 230 -9.79 -14.78 15.36
N LEU A 231 -9.83 -13.49 15.68
CA LEU A 231 -11.03 -12.75 16.06
C LEU A 231 -11.30 -11.65 15.03
N ARG A 232 -12.52 -11.10 15.01
CA ARG A 232 -12.88 -9.95 14.15
C ARG A 232 -13.84 -8.99 14.85
N ASN A 233 -13.55 -7.70 14.77
CA ASN A 233 -14.42 -6.63 15.26
C ASN A 233 -14.42 -5.47 14.26
N HIS A 234 -15.60 -4.90 13.95
CA HIS A 234 -15.77 -3.83 12.95
C HIS A 234 -15.09 -4.12 11.59
N GLY A 235 -15.09 -5.39 11.16
CA GLY A 235 -14.48 -5.82 9.89
C GLY A 235 -12.96 -6.04 9.92
N LEU A 236 -12.28 -5.64 11.00
CA LEU A 236 -10.83 -5.83 11.18
C LEU A 236 -10.55 -7.06 12.05
N HIS A 237 -9.53 -7.82 11.67
CA HIS A 237 -9.13 -9.02 12.40
C HIS A 237 -8.08 -8.76 13.49
N VAL A 238 -8.07 -9.64 14.49
CA VAL A 238 -7.06 -9.72 15.55
C VAL A 238 -6.64 -11.17 15.74
N GLU A 239 -5.34 -11.45 15.61
CA GLU A 239 -4.77 -12.77 15.89
C GLU A 239 -4.11 -12.76 17.28
N LEU A 240 -4.60 -13.63 18.17
CA LEU A 240 -3.96 -13.94 19.44
C LEU A 240 -2.95 -15.06 19.20
N VAL A 241 -1.67 -14.83 19.49
CA VAL A 241 -0.59 -15.82 19.27
C VAL A 241 -0.17 -16.41 20.61
N PHE A 242 -0.23 -17.73 20.73
CA PHE A 242 0.14 -18.45 21.95
C PHE A 242 1.45 -19.22 21.75
N ASP A 243 2.44 -18.94 22.59
CA ASP A 243 3.71 -19.65 22.60
C ASP A 243 4.33 -19.60 24.00
N ARG A 244 4.28 -20.73 24.70
CA ARG A 244 4.85 -20.88 26.06
C ARG A 244 6.37 -20.98 26.07
N THR A 245 7.02 -21.08 24.92
CA THR A 245 8.48 -21.04 24.79
C THR A 245 8.99 -19.63 24.48
N HIS A 246 8.12 -18.72 24.03
CA HIS A 246 8.44 -17.32 23.78
C HIS A 246 8.81 -16.57 25.06
N LEU A 247 9.69 -15.57 24.97
CA LEU A 247 10.14 -14.76 26.11
C LEU A 247 8.97 -14.13 26.89
N ILE A 248 7.94 -13.69 26.17
CA ILE A 248 6.73 -13.08 26.74
C ILE A 248 5.73 -14.18 27.14
N GLY A 249 5.38 -15.08 26.22
CA GLY A 249 4.34 -16.08 26.44
C GLY A 249 4.69 -17.10 27.54
N SER A 250 5.97 -17.41 27.75
CA SER A 250 6.42 -18.24 28.89
C SER A 250 6.08 -17.67 30.27
N ARG A 251 5.74 -16.38 30.35
CA ARG A 251 5.38 -15.67 31.59
C ARG A 251 3.94 -15.20 31.63
N ASP A 252 3.22 -15.32 30.52
CA ASP A 252 1.78 -15.04 30.45
C ASP A 252 0.99 -16.24 30.98
N GLN A 253 -0.09 -15.98 31.74
CA GLN A 253 -0.85 -17.05 32.40
C GLN A 253 -1.55 -17.99 31.40
N ALA A 254 -1.94 -17.47 30.23
CA ALA A 254 -2.51 -18.23 29.14
C ALA A 254 -1.47 -18.72 28.13
N GLY A 255 -0.25 -18.19 28.17
CA GLY A 255 0.78 -18.42 27.16
C GLY A 255 0.72 -17.43 25.99
N LEU A 256 0.00 -16.32 26.13
CA LEU A 256 -0.13 -15.30 25.07
C LEU A 256 1.23 -14.63 24.84
N ALA A 257 1.77 -14.83 23.65
CA ALA A 257 3.06 -14.32 23.24
C ALA A 257 2.95 -12.97 22.51
N ASP A 258 1.85 -12.73 21.79
CA ASP A 258 1.59 -11.50 21.05
C ASP A 258 0.09 -11.33 20.73
N VAL A 259 -0.31 -10.09 20.43
CA VAL A 259 -1.59 -9.72 19.82
C VAL A 259 -1.29 -9.03 18.50
N ARG A 260 -1.64 -9.66 17.37
CA ARG A 260 -1.39 -9.12 16.04
C ARG A 260 -2.65 -8.51 15.48
N LEU A 261 -2.58 -7.23 15.09
CA LEU A 261 -3.72 -6.50 14.54
C LEU A 261 -3.66 -6.49 13.02
N GLU A 262 -4.80 -6.74 12.38
CA GLU A 262 -5.01 -6.30 11.01
C GLU A 262 -5.04 -4.77 10.98
N SER A 263 -4.12 -4.17 10.24
CA SER A 263 -3.74 -2.75 10.33
C SER A 263 -3.79 -2.05 8.98
N ALA A 264 -2.70 -2.04 8.21
CA ALA A 264 -2.68 -1.37 6.91
C ALA A 264 -3.54 -2.15 5.89
N MET A 265 -4.81 -1.76 5.78
CA MET A 265 -5.75 -2.36 4.84
C MET A 265 -5.32 -2.10 3.40
N SER A 266 -4.73 -0.92 3.18
CA SER A 266 -4.11 -0.56 1.92
C SER A 266 -2.77 0.17 2.09
N ALA A 267 -1.97 0.14 1.03
CA ALA A 267 -0.72 0.89 0.95
C ALA A 267 -0.56 1.49 -0.45
N ILE A 268 -0.26 2.79 -0.50
CA ILE A 268 0.06 3.53 -1.71
C ILE A 268 1.57 3.42 -1.98
N MET A 269 1.89 2.74 -3.07
CA MET A 269 3.23 2.66 -3.65
C MET A 269 3.46 3.91 -4.49
N ASP A 270 4.29 4.81 -3.98
CA ASP A 270 4.31 6.19 -4.42
C ASP A 270 5.42 6.47 -5.45
N LEU A 271 5.03 6.95 -6.63
CA LEU A 271 5.92 7.46 -7.69
C LEU A 271 6.00 8.99 -7.71
N GLU A 272 5.33 9.68 -6.80
CA GLU A 272 5.17 11.14 -6.79
C GLU A 272 5.98 11.77 -5.63
N ASP A 273 5.32 12.40 -4.66
CA ASP A 273 5.97 13.36 -3.75
C ASP A 273 7.03 12.74 -2.80
N SER A 274 7.02 11.43 -2.55
CA SER A 274 8.00 10.80 -1.66
C SER A 274 9.25 10.28 -2.37
N VAL A 275 9.35 10.42 -3.69
CA VAL A 275 10.49 9.95 -4.49
C VAL A 275 11.12 11.07 -5.33
N ALA A 276 12.37 10.88 -5.73
CA ALA A 276 13.02 11.68 -6.75
C ALA A 276 13.26 10.78 -7.96
N CYS A 277 12.49 10.96 -9.03
CA CYS A 277 12.66 10.24 -10.28
C CYS A 277 12.74 11.21 -11.45
N VAL A 278 13.95 11.60 -11.85
CA VAL A 278 14.17 12.72 -12.79
C VAL A 278 14.55 12.28 -14.21
N ASP A 279 14.83 10.99 -14.41
CA ASP A 279 15.21 10.43 -15.70
C ASP A 279 14.74 8.98 -15.87
N ALA A 280 15.19 8.33 -16.95
CA ALA A 280 14.83 6.95 -17.26
C ALA A 280 15.37 5.93 -16.26
N GLU A 281 16.56 6.14 -15.69
CA GLU A 281 17.18 5.22 -14.74
C GLU A 281 16.34 5.15 -13.46
N ASP A 282 15.99 6.32 -12.92
CA ASP A 282 15.15 6.40 -11.72
C ASP A 282 13.76 5.78 -11.94
N LYS A 283 13.10 6.13 -13.06
CA LYS A 283 11.76 5.59 -13.38
C LYS A 283 11.80 4.08 -13.55
N VAL A 284 12.83 3.54 -14.21
CA VAL A 284 13.02 2.09 -14.34
C VAL A 284 13.24 1.42 -12.98
N GLY A 285 14.01 2.03 -12.08
CA GLY A 285 14.17 1.57 -10.70
C GLY A 285 12.83 1.48 -9.95
N ALA A 286 12.03 2.54 -10.04
CA ALA A 286 10.71 2.63 -9.44
C ALA A 286 9.72 1.59 -10.03
N TYR A 287 9.66 1.50 -11.36
CA TYR A 287 8.81 0.53 -12.06
C TYR A 287 9.22 -0.91 -11.77
N ARG A 288 10.52 -1.21 -11.61
CA ARG A 288 10.98 -2.56 -11.28
C ARG A 288 10.52 -3.00 -9.89
N ASN A 289 10.52 -2.10 -8.90
CA ASN A 289 9.97 -2.41 -7.58
C ASN A 289 8.46 -2.66 -7.65
N TRP A 290 7.72 -1.85 -8.42
CA TRP A 290 6.30 -2.10 -8.68
C TRP A 290 6.05 -3.45 -9.37
N LEU A 291 6.89 -3.81 -10.35
CA LEU A 291 6.84 -5.10 -11.03
C LEU A 291 7.07 -6.27 -10.08
N GLY A 292 8.07 -6.17 -9.21
CA GLY A 292 8.33 -7.19 -8.20
C GLY A 292 7.15 -7.39 -7.24
N LEU A 293 6.45 -6.32 -6.88
CA LEU A 293 5.24 -6.39 -6.05
C LEU A 293 4.09 -7.08 -6.79
N MET A 294 3.84 -6.70 -8.05
CA MET A 294 2.74 -7.26 -8.84
C MET A 294 2.98 -8.71 -9.23
N LYS A 295 4.23 -9.13 -9.45
CA LYS A 295 4.59 -10.54 -9.64
C LYS A 295 4.61 -11.32 -8.32
N GLY A 296 4.90 -10.65 -7.21
CA GLY A 296 5.03 -11.25 -5.89
C GLY A 296 6.44 -11.78 -5.59
N ASP A 297 7.44 -11.42 -6.38
CA ASP A 297 8.82 -11.89 -6.30
C ASP A 297 9.82 -10.84 -5.78
N LEU A 298 9.34 -9.63 -5.40
CA LEU A 298 10.18 -8.61 -4.79
C LEU A 298 10.89 -9.16 -3.54
N VAL A 299 12.21 -9.01 -3.52
CA VAL A 299 13.08 -9.43 -2.44
C VAL A 299 14.12 -8.36 -2.18
N GLU A 300 14.41 -8.12 -0.90
CA GLU A 300 15.45 -7.16 -0.48
C GLU A 300 16.34 -7.79 0.60
N THR A 301 17.64 -7.51 0.54
CA THR A 301 18.62 -8.09 1.47
C THR A 301 19.42 -7.00 2.17
N PHE A 302 19.37 -6.96 3.50
CA PHE A 302 20.03 -5.93 4.29
C PHE A 302 20.63 -6.50 5.58
N GLN A 303 21.55 -5.74 6.21
CA GLN A 303 22.18 -6.11 7.47
C GLN A 303 21.37 -5.58 8.66
N LYS A 304 21.10 -6.43 9.65
CA LYS A 304 20.50 -6.03 10.93
C LYS A 304 21.18 -6.80 12.06
N GLY A 305 21.81 -6.10 13.01
CA GLY A 305 22.47 -6.73 14.16
C GLY A 305 23.66 -7.64 13.77
N GLY A 306 24.36 -7.33 12.68
CA GLY A 306 25.49 -8.13 12.18
C GLY A 306 25.10 -9.39 11.39
N ALA A 307 23.80 -9.61 11.16
CA ALA A 307 23.29 -10.71 10.35
C ALA A 307 22.58 -10.20 9.09
N GLN A 308 22.73 -10.96 8.00
CA GLN A 308 22.01 -10.72 6.77
C GLN A 308 20.55 -11.16 6.93
N VAL A 309 19.62 -10.25 6.60
CA VAL A 309 18.18 -10.48 6.62
C VAL A 309 17.66 -10.36 5.19
N ILE A 310 16.94 -11.38 4.74
CA ILE A 310 16.24 -11.38 3.45
C ILE A 310 14.76 -11.14 3.72
N ARG A 311 14.18 -10.14 3.06
CA ARG A 311 12.77 -9.76 3.20
C ARG A 311 12.02 -10.04 1.90
N ARG A 312 10.82 -10.63 2.03
CA ARG A 312 9.89 -10.97 0.95
C ARG A 312 8.46 -10.63 1.38
N LEU A 313 7.53 -10.67 0.43
CA LEU A 313 6.10 -10.54 0.71
C LEU A 313 5.60 -11.73 1.56
N ASN A 314 4.79 -11.42 2.57
CA ASN A 314 4.19 -12.42 3.45
C ASN A 314 3.14 -13.24 2.67
N PRO A 315 2.98 -14.55 2.97
CA PRO A 315 1.88 -15.35 2.44
C PRO A 315 0.55 -14.92 3.07
N ASP A 316 -0.56 -15.39 2.49
CA ASP A 316 -1.86 -15.30 3.16
C ASP A 316 -1.90 -16.20 4.41
N LEU A 317 -2.82 -15.89 5.32
CA LEU A 317 -2.95 -16.54 6.60
C LEU A 317 -4.17 -17.46 6.60
N THR A 318 -3.93 -18.77 6.71
CA THR A 318 -5.00 -19.79 6.77
C THR A 318 -5.23 -20.28 8.20
N PHE A 319 -6.49 -20.46 8.59
CA PHE A 319 -6.94 -20.94 9.90
C PHE A 319 -8.01 -22.02 9.71
N THR A 320 -8.22 -22.84 10.74
CA THR A 320 -9.37 -23.73 10.84
C THR A 320 -10.59 -22.92 11.27
N ALA A 321 -11.70 -23.01 10.52
CA ALA A 321 -12.93 -22.30 10.83
C ALA A 321 -13.70 -22.96 12.02
N PRO A 322 -14.64 -22.25 12.66
CA PRO A 322 -15.42 -22.74 13.81
C PRO A 322 -16.09 -24.09 13.56
N GLU A 323 -16.78 -24.20 12.43
CA GLU A 323 -17.53 -25.40 12.01
C GLU A 323 -16.64 -26.46 11.31
N GLY A 324 -15.32 -26.26 11.31
CA GLY A 324 -14.38 -27.01 10.49
C GLY A 324 -14.20 -26.43 9.08
N GLY A 325 -13.23 -26.97 8.34
CA GLY A 325 -12.78 -26.38 7.07
C GLY A 325 -11.79 -25.23 7.28
N GLU A 326 -11.50 -24.50 6.21
CA GLU A 326 -10.47 -23.45 6.20
C GLU A 326 -11.07 -22.06 6.00
N VAL A 327 -10.53 -21.08 6.73
CA VAL A 327 -10.71 -19.65 6.47
C VAL A 327 -9.34 -19.06 6.14
N THR A 328 -9.25 -18.31 5.03
CA THR A 328 -8.02 -17.63 4.62
C THR A 328 -8.23 -16.13 4.59
N VAL A 329 -7.34 -15.39 5.25
CA VAL A 329 -7.31 -13.93 5.24
C VAL A 329 -6.03 -13.45 4.57
N LYS A 330 -6.12 -12.33 3.85
CA LYS A 330 -4.96 -11.77 3.12
C LYS A 330 -3.85 -11.41 4.11
N GLY A 331 -2.63 -11.77 3.75
CA GLY A 331 -1.43 -11.49 4.57
C GLY A 331 -0.76 -10.15 4.26
N ARG A 332 -1.23 -9.45 3.23
CA ARG A 332 -0.63 -8.23 2.68
C ARG A 332 -1.68 -7.15 2.47
N ALA A 333 -1.25 -5.89 2.55
CA ALA A 333 -2.07 -4.72 2.27
C ALA A 333 -2.52 -4.74 0.80
N LEU A 334 -3.71 -4.21 0.51
CA LEU A 334 -4.10 -3.91 -0.86
C LEU A 334 -3.22 -2.78 -1.39
N LEU A 335 -2.52 -3.04 -2.48
CA LEU A 335 -1.58 -2.10 -3.06
C LEU A 335 -2.26 -1.21 -4.10
N LEU A 336 -2.10 0.09 -3.92
CA LEU A 336 -2.38 1.12 -4.89
C LEU A 336 -1.05 1.65 -5.43
N VAL A 337 -1.05 2.19 -6.63
CA VAL A 337 0.08 2.96 -7.16
C VAL A 337 -0.32 4.42 -7.29
N ARG A 338 0.50 5.35 -6.78
CA ARG A 338 0.29 6.78 -7.04
C ARG A 338 1.18 7.18 -8.20
N ASN A 339 0.55 7.45 -9.34
CA ASN A 339 1.22 8.00 -10.50
C ASN A 339 1.47 9.49 -10.27
N VAL A 340 2.48 10.08 -10.91
CA VAL A 340 2.64 11.54 -10.87
C VAL A 340 1.44 12.24 -11.51
N GLY A 341 1.15 13.48 -11.13
CA GLY A 341 0.09 14.31 -11.70
C GLY A 341 0.26 14.68 -13.20
N HIS A 342 -0.30 15.84 -13.58
CA HIS A 342 -0.33 16.29 -14.99
C HIS A 342 0.83 17.19 -15.41
N LEU A 343 1.63 17.67 -14.45
CA LEU A 343 2.58 18.78 -14.66
C LEU A 343 3.84 18.36 -15.42
N MET A 344 4.55 17.36 -14.90
CA MET A 344 5.92 17.07 -15.34
C MET A 344 5.98 16.31 -16.66
N THR A 345 6.97 16.65 -17.47
CA THR A 345 7.48 15.82 -18.57
C THR A 345 8.72 15.07 -18.11
N ASN A 346 9.11 14.01 -18.83
CA ASN A 346 10.30 13.25 -18.50
C ASN A 346 11.13 12.90 -19.75
N PRO A 347 12.47 13.06 -19.71
CA PRO A 347 13.35 12.82 -20.87
C PRO A 347 13.47 11.35 -21.28
N ALA A 348 12.91 10.41 -20.51
CA ALA A 348 12.95 9.00 -20.82
C ALA A 348 12.24 8.64 -22.14
N ILE A 349 11.27 9.44 -22.58
CA ILE A 349 10.59 9.29 -23.87
C ILE A 349 10.45 10.65 -24.54
N LEU A 350 10.87 10.74 -25.79
CA LEU A 350 10.55 11.86 -26.66
C LEU A 350 9.47 11.45 -27.68
N ASP A 351 8.56 12.37 -27.96
CA ASP A 351 7.54 12.19 -29.00
C ASP A 351 8.11 12.34 -30.42
N ALA A 352 7.22 12.26 -31.41
CA ALA A 352 7.55 12.37 -32.82
C ALA A 352 8.16 13.73 -33.19
N ASP A 353 7.77 14.79 -32.49
CA ASP A 353 8.25 16.16 -32.69
C ASP A 353 9.54 16.44 -31.90
N GLY A 354 9.88 15.57 -30.92
CA GLY A 354 11.05 15.67 -30.07
C GLY A 354 10.83 16.36 -28.73
N GLY A 355 9.58 16.62 -28.37
CA GLY A 355 9.20 17.03 -27.03
C GLY A 355 9.29 15.88 -26.04
N GLU A 356 9.59 16.18 -24.78
CA GLU A 356 9.47 15.19 -23.71
C GLU A 356 8.01 14.83 -23.48
N VAL A 357 7.76 13.54 -23.26
CA VAL A 357 6.41 13.05 -22.97
C VAL A 357 6.02 13.43 -21.54
N PHE A 358 4.76 13.80 -21.34
CA PHE A 358 4.18 13.99 -20.01
C PHE A 358 4.28 12.70 -19.18
N GLU A 359 4.94 12.79 -18.04
CA GLU A 359 5.29 11.65 -17.20
C GLU A 359 4.04 10.93 -16.68
N GLY A 360 2.97 11.67 -16.38
CA GLY A 360 1.70 11.07 -15.96
C GLY A 360 1.05 10.16 -17.01
N LEU A 361 1.32 10.36 -18.30
CA LEU A 361 0.87 9.48 -19.39
C LEU A 361 1.74 8.22 -19.47
N MET A 362 3.05 8.36 -19.24
CA MET A 362 3.98 7.24 -19.15
C MET A 362 3.61 6.33 -17.98
N ASP A 363 3.42 6.91 -16.79
CA ASP A 363 3.02 6.18 -15.59
C ASP A 363 1.70 5.43 -15.81
N ALA A 364 0.67 6.09 -16.37
CA ALA A 364 -0.61 5.44 -16.63
C ALA A 364 -0.49 4.18 -17.51
N MET A 365 0.41 4.21 -18.50
CA MET A 365 0.62 3.07 -19.38
C MET A 365 1.48 1.97 -18.72
N VAL A 366 2.60 2.35 -18.09
CA VAL A 366 3.58 1.40 -17.57
C VAL A 366 3.10 0.75 -16.27
N THR A 367 2.50 1.50 -15.33
CA THR A 367 2.08 0.94 -14.04
C THR A 367 0.89 0.00 -14.19
N VAL A 368 -0.02 0.27 -15.14
CA VAL A 368 -1.14 -0.62 -15.49
C VAL A 368 -0.64 -1.86 -16.23
N LEU A 369 0.29 -1.73 -17.18
CA LEU A 369 0.95 -2.88 -17.81
C LEU A 369 1.53 -3.81 -16.74
N ILE A 370 2.22 -3.24 -15.75
CA ILE A 370 2.81 -4.01 -14.67
C ILE A 370 1.75 -4.67 -13.77
N ALA A 371 0.65 -3.96 -13.47
CA ALA A 371 -0.46 -4.51 -12.67
C ALA A 371 -1.15 -5.72 -13.34
N MET A 372 -1.06 -5.86 -14.67
CA MET A 372 -1.56 -7.04 -15.39
C MET A 372 -0.97 -8.36 -14.88
N HIS A 373 0.25 -8.35 -14.32
CA HIS A 373 0.85 -9.54 -13.71
C HIS A 373 0.01 -10.07 -12.56
N ASP A 374 -0.55 -9.18 -11.73
CA ASP A 374 -1.44 -9.58 -10.64
C ASP A 374 -2.80 -10.08 -11.17
N LEU A 375 -3.36 -9.39 -12.17
CA LEU A 375 -4.64 -9.76 -12.77
C LEU A 375 -4.59 -11.13 -13.44
N ARG A 376 -3.43 -11.54 -13.96
CA ARG A 376 -3.23 -12.83 -14.62
C ARG A 376 -2.86 -13.98 -13.69
N LYS A 377 -2.64 -13.73 -12.39
CA LYS A 377 -2.37 -14.81 -11.44
C LYS A 377 -3.56 -15.76 -11.37
N THR A 378 -3.28 -17.04 -11.65
CA THR A 378 -4.22 -18.14 -11.47
C THR A 378 -3.96 -18.92 -10.17
N LYS A 379 -2.83 -18.67 -9.53
CA LYS A 379 -2.37 -19.32 -8.30
C LYS A 379 -1.60 -18.33 -7.43
N GLY A 380 -1.55 -18.65 -6.15
CA GLY A 380 -0.84 -17.84 -5.17
C GLY A 380 -1.57 -16.54 -4.81
N PRO A 381 -0.96 -15.73 -3.94
CA PRO A 381 -1.63 -14.57 -3.41
C PRO A 381 -1.76 -13.45 -4.44
N ARG A 382 -2.96 -12.88 -4.54
CA ARG A 382 -3.28 -11.74 -5.42
C ARG A 382 -3.30 -10.43 -4.64
N ASN A 383 -3.05 -9.32 -5.33
CA ASN A 383 -3.28 -7.98 -4.82
C ASN A 383 -4.79 -7.71 -4.81
N SER A 384 -5.41 -7.68 -6.00
CA SER A 384 -6.86 -7.55 -6.15
C SER A 384 -7.51 -8.93 -6.28
N VAL A 385 -8.58 -9.16 -5.50
CA VAL A 385 -9.43 -10.35 -5.68
C VAL A 385 -10.66 -10.08 -6.55
N THR A 386 -10.91 -8.81 -6.89
CA THR A 386 -12.02 -8.37 -7.75
C THR A 386 -11.60 -8.02 -9.17
N GLY A 387 -10.30 -8.10 -9.49
CA GLY A 387 -9.80 -7.88 -10.85
C GLY A 387 -9.58 -6.41 -11.21
N SER A 388 -9.38 -5.55 -10.22
CA SER A 388 -9.18 -4.11 -10.40
C SER A 388 -7.73 -3.68 -10.21
N VAL A 389 -7.37 -2.56 -10.82
CA VAL A 389 -6.10 -1.84 -10.60
C VAL A 389 -6.41 -0.50 -9.97
N TYR A 390 -5.73 -0.18 -8.87
CA TYR A 390 -5.99 1.03 -8.10
C TYR A 390 -4.87 2.06 -8.33
N VAL A 391 -5.23 3.18 -8.97
CA VAL A 391 -4.31 4.27 -9.27
C VAL A 391 -4.77 5.52 -8.53
N VAL A 392 -3.90 6.09 -7.70
CA VAL A 392 -4.08 7.42 -7.11
C VAL A 392 -3.56 8.44 -8.13
N LYS A 393 -4.31 9.52 -8.34
CA LYS A 393 -4.02 10.55 -9.33
C LYS A 393 -4.23 11.96 -8.79
#